data_AF-A0AAW3D784-F1
#
_entry.id   AF-A0AAW3D784-F1
#
_cell.length_a   1.000
_cell.length_b   1.000
_cell.length_c   1.000
_cell.angle_alpha   90.00
_cell.angle_beta   90.00
_cell.angle_gamma   90.00
#
_symmetry.space_group_name_H-M   'P 1'
#
loop_
_entity.id
_entity.type
_entity.pdbx_description
1 polymer ?
#
loop_
_entity_poly.entity_id
_entity_poly.type
_entity_poly.pdbx_seq_one_letter_code
_entity_poly.pdbx_strand_id
1 'polypeptide(L)'
;MKQINIQKFITAKRIAKYSSLESYKLNILESQKYYSSLSILEVSLRNAIDFYFTERYGESWTDLLDIFKYKEISKIEEAKNFLKLKQEECTKDKIVAELNFGFCTSLFSKTYEEQMRKNNLIKIFNNLPKNKQINRAYLSRKLNNIRNFRNRIFHYEKIINKPEYLNIENDINEILEFLDKEILGFSIGLNI
;
A
#
# COMPACT_ATOMS: atom_id res chain seq x y z
N MET A 1 -1.59 7.22 -40.90
CA MET A 1 -1.82 5.78 -40.68
C MET A 1 -1.42 5.27 -39.28
N LYS A 2 -0.24 5.59 -38.72
CA LYS A 2 0.20 5.05 -37.40
C LYS A 2 -0.73 5.38 -36.20
N GLN A 3 -1.29 6.59 -36.12
CA GLN A 3 -2.16 7.00 -35.00
C GLN A 3 -3.54 6.32 -34.99
N ILE A 4 -4.07 5.94 -36.16
CA ILE A 4 -5.38 5.30 -36.32
C ILE A 4 -5.39 3.93 -35.62
N ASN A 5 -4.30 3.15 -35.75
CA ASN A 5 -4.17 1.86 -35.07
C ASN A 5 -4.01 2.00 -33.55
N ILE A 6 -3.35 3.06 -33.07
CA ILE A 6 -3.22 3.32 -31.63
C ILE A 6 -4.59 3.59 -31.02
N GLN A 7 -5.39 4.46 -31.65
CA GLN A 7 -6.71 4.83 -31.13
C GLN A 7 -7.75 3.69 -31.17
N LYS A 8 -7.54 2.68 -32.04
CA LYS A 8 -8.32 1.45 -32.04
C LYS A 8 -8.24 0.70 -30.70
N PHE A 9 -7.04 0.63 -30.11
CA PHE A 9 -6.80 -0.11 -28.86
C PHE A 9 -6.78 0.80 -27.63
N ILE A 10 -6.29 2.02 -27.77
CA ILE A 10 -6.34 3.08 -26.76
C ILE A 10 -7.50 4.00 -27.14
N THR A 11 -8.70 3.59 -26.74
CA THR A 11 -9.96 4.19 -27.19
C THR A 11 -10.03 5.72 -26.99
N ALA A 12 -10.78 6.41 -27.84
CA ALA A 12 -11.05 7.84 -27.66
C ALA A 12 -11.63 8.17 -26.27
N LYS A 13 -12.49 7.30 -25.72
CA LYS A 13 -13.04 7.43 -24.36
C LYS A 13 -11.95 7.42 -23.28
N ARG A 14 -10.91 6.61 -23.47
CA ARG A 14 -9.76 6.55 -22.57
C ARG A 14 -8.92 7.82 -22.68
N ILE A 15 -8.62 8.27 -23.90
CA ILE A 15 -7.84 9.47 -24.17
C ILE A 15 -8.57 10.73 -23.69
N ALA A 16 -9.91 10.77 -23.73
CA ALA A 16 -10.72 11.92 -23.29
C ALA A 16 -10.54 12.30 -21.81
N LYS A 17 -9.97 11.41 -20.97
CA LYS A 17 -9.56 11.74 -19.59
C LYS A 17 -8.27 12.60 -19.53
N TYR A 18 -7.59 12.72 -20.66
CA TYR A 18 -6.32 13.41 -20.89
C TYR A 18 -6.52 14.51 -21.93
N SER A 19 -5.59 15.46 -22.02
CA SER A 19 -5.65 16.52 -23.04
C SER A 19 -5.19 16.04 -24.42
N SER A 20 -4.38 14.98 -24.48
CA SER A 20 -3.82 14.42 -25.71
C SER A 20 -3.26 13.01 -25.48
N LEU A 21 -2.89 12.33 -26.56
CA LEU A 21 -2.13 11.07 -26.49
C LEU A 21 -0.76 11.25 -25.79
N GLU A 22 -0.13 12.41 -25.98
CA GLU A 22 1.10 12.75 -25.25
C GLU A 22 0.86 12.90 -23.75
N SER A 23 -0.26 13.54 -23.34
CA SER A 23 -0.64 13.62 -21.92
C SER A 23 -0.90 12.23 -21.32
N TYR A 24 -1.47 11.30 -22.10
CA TYR A 24 -1.62 9.90 -21.68
C TYR A 24 -0.26 9.21 -21.50
N LYS A 25 0.67 9.39 -22.44
CA LYS A 25 2.04 8.85 -22.35
C LYS A 25 2.78 9.42 -21.13
N LEU A 26 2.71 10.73 -20.90
CA LEU A 26 3.30 11.38 -19.73
C LEU A 26 2.75 10.80 -18.42
N ASN A 27 1.45 10.49 -18.36
CA ASN A 27 0.87 9.85 -17.19
C ASN A 27 1.46 8.46 -16.90
N ILE A 28 1.71 7.67 -17.95
CA ILE A 28 2.34 6.35 -17.80
C ILE A 28 3.76 6.52 -17.26
N LEU A 29 4.55 7.41 -17.87
CA LEU A 29 5.94 7.67 -17.45
C LEU A 29 5.99 8.20 -16.02
N GLU A 30 5.08 9.10 -15.66
CA GLU A 30 4.97 9.59 -14.28
C GLU A 30 4.61 8.46 -13.31
N SER A 31 3.68 7.57 -13.69
CA SER A 31 3.29 6.44 -12.84
C SER A 31 4.43 5.46 -12.62
N GLN A 32 5.28 5.25 -13.63
CA GLN A 32 6.41 4.33 -13.57
C GLN A 32 7.41 4.71 -12.47
N LYS A 33 7.63 6.01 -12.23
CA LYS A 33 8.58 6.52 -11.23
C LYS A 33 8.32 6.01 -9.81
N TYR A 34 7.07 5.68 -9.49
CA TYR A 34 6.67 5.28 -8.14
C TYR A 34 6.62 3.78 -7.91
N TYR A 35 6.88 2.96 -8.94
CA TYR A 35 6.75 1.51 -8.84
C TYR A 35 7.64 0.94 -7.73
N SER A 36 8.93 1.28 -7.75
CA SER A 36 9.92 0.75 -6.80
C SER A 36 9.58 1.15 -5.36
N SER A 37 9.33 2.44 -5.12
CA SER A 37 9.04 2.94 -3.77
C SER A 37 7.73 2.42 -3.19
N LEU A 38 6.68 2.30 -4.02
CA LEU A 38 5.41 1.69 -3.60
C LEU A 38 5.56 0.20 -3.31
N SER A 39 6.33 -0.54 -4.11
CA SER A 39 6.58 -1.97 -3.89
C SER A 39 7.30 -2.19 -2.56
N ILE A 40 8.34 -1.41 -2.29
CA ILE A 40 9.11 -1.51 -1.05
C ILE A 40 8.23 -1.17 0.14
N LEU A 41 7.50 -0.05 0.06
CA LEU A 41 6.58 0.36 1.12
C LEU A 41 5.56 -0.72 1.46
N GLU A 42 4.94 -1.33 0.44
CA GLU A 42 3.90 -2.35 0.65
C GLU A 42 4.45 -3.61 1.30
N VAL A 43 5.63 -4.09 0.87
CA VAL A 43 6.29 -5.27 1.46
C VAL A 43 6.77 -4.96 2.88
N SER A 44 7.48 -3.85 3.08
CA SER A 44 8.02 -3.47 4.38
C SER A 44 6.94 -3.23 5.42
N LEU A 45 5.86 -2.52 5.07
CA LEU A 45 4.75 -2.29 6.00
C LEU A 45 4.07 -3.61 6.38
N ARG A 46 3.87 -4.50 5.41
CA ARG A 46 3.22 -5.79 5.64
C ARG A 46 4.02 -6.68 6.58
N ASN A 47 5.33 -6.78 6.34
CA ASN A 47 6.22 -7.57 7.19
C ASN A 47 6.33 -6.97 8.59
N ALA A 48 6.34 -5.64 8.72
CA ALA A 48 6.32 -4.99 10.04
C ALA A 48 5.03 -5.25 10.82
N ILE A 49 3.88 -5.31 10.13
CA ILE A 49 2.60 -5.69 10.74
C ILE A 49 2.61 -7.16 11.17
N ASP A 50 3.05 -8.07 10.29
CA ASP A 50 3.14 -9.51 10.62
C ASP A 50 4.05 -9.76 11.82
N PHE A 51 5.22 -9.13 11.86
CA PHE A 51 6.12 -9.20 13.00
C PHE A 51 5.44 -8.75 14.30
N TYR A 52 4.80 -7.58 14.29
CA TYR A 52 4.08 -7.07 15.46
C TYR A 52 2.93 -7.99 15.88
N PHE A 53 2.16 -8.53 14.93
CA PHE A 53 1.04 -9.42 15.24
C PHE A 53 1.51 -10.78 15.76
N THR A 54 2.59 -11.31 15.21
CA THR A 54 3.23 -12.55 15.68
C THR A 54 3.72 -12.38 17.13
N GLU A 55 4.39 -11.28 17.45
CA GLU A 55 4.86 -10.98 18.81
C GLU A 55 3.69 -10.81 19.81
N ARG A 56 2.57 -10.25 19.36
CA ARG A 56 1.44 -9.92 20.25
C ARG A 56 0.43 -11.05 20.42
N TYR A 57 0.20 -11.82 19.37
CA TYR A 57 -0.91 -12.77 19.26
C TYR A 57 -0.43 -14.21 18.93
N GLY A 58 0.85 -14.40 18.65
CA GLY A 58 1.46 -15.68 18.29
C GLY A 58 1.46 -15.96 16.78
N GLU A 59 2.13 -17.05 16.40
CA GLU A 59 2.29 -17.48 14.99
C GLU A 59 0.96 -17.79 14.29
N SER A 60 -0.09 -18.09 15.03
CA SER A 60 -1.42 -18.41 14.47
C SER A 60 -2.35 -17.19 14.42
N TRP A 61 -1.83 -15.96 14.44
CA TRP A 61 -2.66 -14.75 14.47
C TRP A 61 -3.62 -14.66 13.26
N THR A 62 -3.28 -15.26 12.13
CA THR A 62 -4.13 -15.34 10.92
C THR A 62 -5.39 -16.20 11.11
N ASP A 63 -5.49 -16.94 12.21
CA ASP A 63 -6.65 -17.76 12.57
C ASP A 63 -7.49 -17.14 13.69
N LEU A 64 -7.03 -16.02 14.28
CA LEU A 64 -7.73 -15.32 15.36
C LEU A 64 -8.78 -14.36 14.80
N LEU A 65 -10.03 -14.84 14.71
CA LEU A 65 -11.12 -14.05 14.16
C LEU A 65 -11.56 -12.89 15.08
N ASP A 66 -11.35 -13.00 16.38
CA ASP A 66 -11.80 -12.06 17.40
C ASP A 66 -11.00 -10.75 17.42
N ILE A 67 -9.74 -10.76 16.95
CA ILE A 67 -8.92 -9.55 16.86
C ILE A 67 -9.24 -8.69 15.63
N PHE A 68 -10.01 -9.22 14.67
CA PHE A 68 -10.36 -8.57 13.41
C PHE A 68 -11.85 -8.23 13.29
N LYS A 69 -12.16 -7.33 12.37
CA LYS A 69 -13.52 -7.08 11.91
C LYS A 69 -13.82 -7.90 10.67
N TYR A 70 -15.11 -8.06 10.39
CA TYR A 70 -15.62 -8.85 9.26
C TYR A 70 -14.87 -8.59 7.94
N LYS A 71 -14.54 -7.33 7.64
CA LYS A 71 -13.82 -6.96 6.42
C LYS A 71 -12.42 -7.57 6.35
N GLU A 72 -11.65 -7.49 7.42
CA GLU A 72 -10.29 -8.04 7.50
C GLU A 72 -10.30 -9.56 7.57
N ILE A 73 -11.26 -10.15 8.31
CA ILE A 73 -11.52 -11.60 8.31
C ILE A 73 -11.76 -12.10 6.88
N SER A 74 -12.66 -11.45 6.14
CA SER A 74 -12.97 -11.81 4.76
C SER A 74 -11.72 -11.78 3.86
N LYS A 75 -10.77 -10.86 4.09
CA LYS A 75 -9.53 -10.82 3.31
C LYS A 75 -8.56 -11.94 3.65
N ILE A 76 -8.49 -12.34 4.91
CA ILE A 76 -7.69 -13.50 5.33
C ILE A 76 -8.29 -14.79 4.75
N GLU A 77 -9.61 -14.94 4.80
CA GLU A 77 -10.29 -16.11 4.24
C GLU A 77 -10.22 -16.14 2.70
N GLU A 78 -10.31 -15.00 2.02
CA GLU A 78 -10.04 -14.90 0.58
C GLU A 78 -8.61 -15.39 0.24
N ALA A 79 -7.60 -14.98 1.02
CA ALA A 79 -6.21 -15.41 0.85
C ALA A 79 -6.06 -16.93 1.05
N LYS A 80 -6.61 -17.48 2.13
CA LYS A 80 -6.60 -18.94 2.38
C LYS A 80 -7.29 -19.72 1.26
N ASN A 81 -8.44 -19.25 0.80
CA ASN A 81 -9.16 -19.89 -0.31
C ASN A 81 -8.38 -19.83 -1.62
N PHE A 82 -7.70 -18.71 -1.90
CA PHE A 82 -6.86 -18.56 -3.08
C PHE A 82 -5.68 -19.55 -3.08
N LEU A 83 -4.98 -19.71 -1.95
CA LEU A 83 -3.91 -20.70 -1.80
C LEU A 83 -4.42 -22.13 -1.96
N LYS A 84 -5.58 -22.44 -1.37
CA LYS A 84 -6.23 -23.73 -1.54
C LYS A 84 -6.59 -24.03 -3.00
N LEU A 85 -7.09 -23.05 -3.74
CA LEU A 85 -7.39 -23.19 -5.18
C LEU A 85 -6.12 -23.43 -6.00
N LYS A 86 -4.98 -22.86 -5.60
CA LYS A 86 -3.66 -23.13 -6.18
C LYS A 86 -3.04 -24.46 -5.73
N GLN A 87 -3.69 -25.21 -4.84
CA GLN A 87 -3.16 -26.43 -4.22
C GLN A 87 -1.85 -26.18 -3.47
N GLU A 88 -1.70 -24.99 -2.90
CA GLU A 88 -0.57 -24.63 -2.05
C GLU A 88 -0.91 -24.82 -0.57
N GLU A 89 0.11 -25.14 0.23
CA GLU A 89 -0.02 -25.16 1.68
C GLU A 89 -0.38 -23.76 2.21
N CYS A 90 -1.39 -23.68 3.07
CA CYS A 90 -1.84 -22.44 3.70
C CYS A 90 -0.97 -22.08 4.91
N THR A 91 0.30 -21.74 4.68
CA THR A 91 1.20 -21.23 5.72
C THR A 91 0.93 -19.75 6.01
N LYS A 92 1.24 -19.28 7.23
CA LYS A 92 1.12 -17.87 7.62
C LYS A 92 1.80 -16.95 6.62
N ASP A 93 3.05 -17.24 6.27
CA ASP A 93 3.84 -16.41 5.36
C ASP A 93 3.20 -16.25 3.99
N LYS A 94 2.61 -17.34 3.45
CA LYS A 94 1.87 -17.29 2.19
C LYS A 94 0.57 -16.52 2.32
N ILE A 95 -0.17 -16.69 3.41
CA ILE A 95 -1.39 -15.91 3.68
C ILE A 95 -1.03 -14.42 3.73
N VAL A 96 0.00 -14.05 4.49
CA VAL A 96 0.49 -12.67 4.59
C VAL A 96 0.93 -12.15 3.21
N ALA A 97 1.64 -12.93 2.41
CA ALA A 97 2.04 -12.54 1.05
C ALA A 97 0.86 -12.27 0.10
N GLU A 98 -0.33 -12.81 0.38
CA GLU A 98 -1.56 -12.53 -0.38
C GLU A 98 -2.37 -11.32 0.14
N LEU A 99 -2.10 -10.86 1.38
CA LEU A 99 -2.81 -9.70 1.97
C LEU A 99 -2.37 -8.37 1.36
N ASN A 100 -3.25 -7.75 0.56
CA ASN A 100 -2.93 -6.50 -0.14
C ASN A 100 -2.70 -5.28 0.78
N PHE A 101 -2.15 -4.20 0.22
CA PHE A 101 -2.00 -2.90 0.91
C PHE A 101 -3.31 -2.35 1.52
N GLY A 102 -4.46 -2.67 0.92
CA GLY A 102 -5.77 -2.32 1.46
C GLY A 102 -6.04 -2.93 2.83
N PHE A 103 -5.66 -4.19 3.04
CA PHE A 103 -5.69 -4.85 4.35
C PHE A 103 -4.74 -4.15 5.32
N CYS A 104 -3.47 -3.98 4.94
CA CYS A 104 -2.46 -3.37 5.82
C CYS A 104 -2.88 -1.98 6.31
N THR A 105 -3.37 -1.13 5.41
CA THR A 105 -3.77 0.24 5.75
C THR A 105 -5.09 0.32 6.53
N SER A 106 -6.00 -0.67 6.40
CA SER A 106 -7.27 -0.65 7.14
C SER A 106 -7.08 -0.91 8.64
N LEU A 107 -6.02 -1.61 9.02
CA LEU A 107 -5.63 -1.84 10.41
C LEU A 107 -5.30 -0.54 11.16
N PHE A 108 -5.00 0.55 10.45
CA PHE A 108 -4.78 1.87 11.07
C PHE A 108 -6.07 2.70 11.17
N SER A 109 -7.22 2.19 10.76
CA SER A 109 -8.49 2.92 10.85
C SER A 109 -8.94 3.14 12.31
N LYS A 110 -9.98 3.97 12.52
CA LYS A 110 -10.52 4.23 13.86
C LYS A 110 -11.02 2.96 14.54
N THR A 111 -11.50 1.98 13.77
CA THR A 111 -12.04 0.72 14.29
C THR A 111 -11.02 -0.13 15.04
N TYR A 112 -9.73 0.10 14.79
CA TYR A 112 -8.61 -0.60 15.43
C TYR A 112 -7.81 0.31 16.38
N GLU A 113 -8.44 1.36 16.91
CA GLU A 113 -7.73 2.34 17.76
C GLU A 113 -7.12 1.72 19.01
N GLU A 114 -7.73 0.68 19.56
CA GLU A 114 -7.25 -0.07 20.72
C GLU A 114 -6.02 -0.92 20.39
N GLN A 115 -6.05 -1.63 19.26
CA GLN A 115 -4.96 -2.46 18.77
C GLN A 115 -3.78 -1.61 18.26
N MET A 116 -4.06 -0.43 17.70
CA MET A 116 -3.08 0.50 17.11
C MET A 116 -2.88 1.77 17.96
N ARG A 117 -2.87 1.61 19.29
CA ARG A 117 -2.45 2.67 20.21
C ARG A 117 -0.98 3.03 19.99
N LYS A 118 -0.59 4.23 20.43
CA LYS A 118 0.76 4.78 20.21
C LYS A 118 1.90 3.81 20.59
N ASN A 119 1.78 3.12 21.71
CA ASN A 119 2.82 2.19 22.19
C ASN A 119 2.99 0.98 21.25
N ASN A 120 1.94 0.60 20.53
CA ASN A 120 1.96 -0.49 19.57
C ASN A 120 2.45 -0.02 18.20
N LEU A 121 2.13 1.23 17.80
CA LEU A 121 2.62 1.81 16.55
C LEU A 121 4.15 1.82 16.48
N ILE A 122 4.84 2.04 17.59
CA ILE A 122 6.31 2.04 17.66
C ILE A 122 6.90 0.64 17.36
N LYS A 123 6.11 -0.43 17.55
CA LYS A 123 6.53 -1.80 17.20
C LYS A 123 6.44 -2.10 15.70
N ILE A 124 5.63 -1.33 14.97
CA ILE A 124 5.52 -1.41 13.51
C ILE A 124 6.47 -0.39 12.86
N PHE A 125 6.55 0.81 13.44
CA PHE A 125 7.36 1.92 12.96
C PHE A 125 8.52 2.18 13.92
N ASN A 126 9.65 1.51 13.70
CA ASN A 126 10.79 1.52 14.62
C ASN A 126 11.44 2.90 14.76
N ASN A 127 11.31 3.76 13.74
CA ASN A 127 11.85 5.11 13.72
C ASN A 127 10.73 6.17 13.79
N LEU A 128 9.60 5.85 14.44
CA LEU A 128 8.51 6.80 14.65
C LEU A 128 8.98 7.97 15.54
N PRO A 129 8.88 9.23 15.09
CA PRO A 129 9.36 10.35 15.88
C PRO A 129 8.59 10.51 17.19
N LYS A 130 9.25 10.99 18.24
CA LYS A 130 8.63 11.31 19.55
C LYS A 130 7.80 12.61 19.50
N ASN A 131 7.00 12.79 18.44
CA ASN A 131 6.09 13.91 18.26
C ASN A 131 4.67 13.47 18.66
N LYS A 132 3.94 14.31 19.40
CA LYS A 132 2.53 14.03 19.78
C LYS A 132 1.56 14.12 18.61
N GLN A 133 1.91 14.85 17.55
CA GLN A 133 1.09 14.98 16.34
C GLN A 133 1.11 13.72 15.47
N ILE A 134 2.18 12.92 15.57
CA ILE A 134 2.31 11.65 14.86
C ILE A 134 1.62 10.56 15.68
N ASN A 135 0.38 10.27 15.30
CA ASN A 135 -0.48 9.29 15.94
C ASN A 135 -1.16 8.40 14.89
N ARG A 136 -2.01 7.46 15.35
CA ARG A 136 -2.74 6.56 14.46
C ARG A 136 -3.51 7.30 13.36
N ALA A 137 -4.20 8.39 13.69
CA ALA A 137 -4.99 9.14 12.72
C ALA A 137 -4.11 9.81 11.65
N TYR A 138 -2.94 10.32 12.06
CA TYR A 138 -1.93 10.85 11.14
C TYR A 138 -1.44 9.78 10.15
N LEU A 139 -0.99 8.64 10.67
CA LEU A 139 -0.52 7.51 9.86
C LEU A 139 -1.62 6.99 8.94
N SER A 140 -2.83 6.81 9.47
CA SER A 140 -4.00 6.36 8.71
C SER A 140 -4.31 7.29 7.53
N ARG A 141 -4.27 8.61 7.73
CA ARG A 141 -4.50 9.58 6.66
C ARG A 141 -3.46 9.46 5.55
N LYS A 142 -2.17 9.39 5.90
CA LYS A 142 -1.08 9.26 4.91
C LYS A 142 -1.13 7.94 4.17
N LEU A 143 -1.22 6.83 4.90
CA LEU A 143 -1.34 5.49 4.34
C LEU A 143 -2.54 5.38 3.39
N ASN A 144 -3.68 6.00 3.72
CA ASN A 144 -4.83 6.03 2.81
C ASN A 144 -4.61 6.92 1.57
N ASN A 145 -3.90 8.05 1.70
CA ASN A 145 -3.51 8.88 0.55
C ASN A 145 -2.64 8.08 -0.42
N ILE A 146 -1.59 7.43 0.11
CA ILE A 146 -0.69 6.55 -0.63
C ILE A 146 -1.45 5.38 -1.26
N ARG A 147 -2.34 4.73 -0.52
CA ARG A 147 -3.17 3.63 -1.05
C ARG A 147 -4.02 4.09 -2.23
N ASN A 148 -4.68 5.26 -2.12
CA ASN A 148 -5.51 5.78 -3.20
C ASN A 148 -4.64 6.11 -4.43
N PHE A 149 -3.48 6.72 -4.24
CA PHE A 149 -2.51 6.98 -5.31
C PHE A 149 -2.03 5.69 -6.00
N ARG A 150 -1.55 4.72 -5.20
CA ARG A 150 -1.13 3.38 -5.65
C ARG A 150 -2.24 2.69 -6.44
N ASN A 151 -3.48 2.71 -5.93
CA ASN A 151 -4.62 2.14 -6.64
C ASN A 151 -4.83 2.82 -8.00
N ARG A 152 -4.69 4.14 -8.11
CA ARG A 152 -4.78 4.84 -9.40
C ARG A 152 -3.70 4.35 -10.36
N ILE A 153 -2.45 4.23 -9.93
CA ILE A 153 -1.36 3.72 -10.78
C ILE A 153 -1.69 2.31 -11.30
N PHE A 154 -2.08 1.38 -10.41
CA PHE A 154 -2.33 -0.02 -10.79
C PHE A 154 -3.69 -0.26 -11.45
N HIS A 155 -4.62 0.71 -11.40
CA HIS A 155 -5.80 0.76 -12.26
C HIS A 155 -5.58 1.59 -13.54
N TYR A 156 -4.32 1.98 -13.79
CA TYR A 156 -3.89 2.78 -14.94
C TYR A 156 -4.66 4.11 -15.05
N GLU A 157 -5.06 4.72 -13.95
CA GLU A 157 -5.77 5.99 -13.96
C GLU A 157 -4.83 7.21 -14.06
N LYS A 158 -5.41 8.37 -14.33
CA LYS A 158 -4.68 9.64 -14.42
C LYS A 158 -4.19 10.09 -13.04
N ILE A 159 -2.90 10.29 -12.87
CA ILE A 159 -2.26 10.85 -11.67
C ILE A 159 -1.66 12.25 -11.90
N ILE A 160 -1.37 12.61 -13.15
CA ILE A 160 -0.84 13.94 -13.49
C ILE A 160 -1.87 15.05 -13.24
N ASN A 161 -1.40 16.22 -12.81
CA ASN A 161 -2.20 17.41 -12.52
C ASN A 161 -3.29 17.17 -11.46
N LYS A 162 -2.96 16.38 -10.43
CA LYS A 162 -3.82 16.07 -9.29
C LYS A 162 -3.26 16.72 -8.02
N PRO A 163 -3.86 17.81 -7.51
CA PRO A 163 -3.31 18.54 -6.37
C PRO A 163 -3.17 17.67 -5.11
N GLU A 164 -4.03 16.66 -4.95
CA GLU A 164 -3.99 15.72 -3.82
C GLU A 164 -2.71 14.85 -3.80
N TYR A 165 -1.97 14.75 -4.90
CA TYR A 165 -0.76 13.95 -5.03
C TYR A 165 0.53 14.77 -5.14
N LEU A 166 0.47 16.11 -4.97
CA LEU A 166 1.66 16.96 -5.04
C LEU A 166 2.75 16.58 -4.02
N ASN A 167 2.34 16.08 -2.85
CA ASN A 167 3.25 15.68 -1.77
C ASN A 167 3.43 14.16 -1.66
N ILE A 168 3.03 13.40 -2.67
CA ILE A 168 2.93 11.93 -2.53
C ILE A 168 4.29 11.27 -2.33
N GLU A 169 5.34 11.77 -2.97
CA GLU A 169 6.70 11.28 -2.79
C GLU A 169 7.18 11.50 -1.35
N ASN A 170 6.91 12.69 -0.79
CA ASN A 170 7.23 12.99 0.61
C ASN A 170 6.42 12.10 1.57
N ASP A 171 5.13 11.86 1.29
CA ASP A 171 4.31 10.94 2.09
C ASP A 171 4.88 9.52 2.07
N ILE A 172 5.31 9.02 0.91
CA ILE A 172 5.93 7.68 0.78
C ILE A 172 7.25 7.62 1.55
N ASN A 173 8.14 8.59 1.32
CA ASN A 173 9.46 8.63 1.94
C ASN A 173 9.37 8.75 3.46
N GLU A 174 8.42 9.55 3.98
CA GLU A 174 8.21 9.70 5.42
C GLU A 174 7.71 8.40 6.06
N ILE A 175 6.78 7.67 5.43
CA ILE A 175 6.32 6.38 5.97
C ILE A 175 7.44 5.34 5.92
N LEU A 176 8.23 5.31 4.84
CA LEU A 176 9.42 4.46 4.77
C LEU A 176 10.42 4.81 5.88
N GLU A 177 10.68 6.11 6.10
CA GLU A 177 11.55 6.55 7.18
C GLU A 177 11.04 6.12 8.55
N PHE A 178 9.73 6.19 8.79
CA PHE A 178 9.12 5.76 10.05
C PHE A 178 9.25 4.25 10.26
N LEU A 179 9.18 3.45 9.19
CA LEU A 179 9.44 2.02 9.25
C LEU A 179 10.91 1.79 9.63
N ASP A 180 11.82 2.28 8.79
CA ASP A 180 13.26 2.19 9.01
C ASP A 180 14.05 3.09 8.03
N LYS A 181 15.13 3.73 8.50
CA LYS A 181 15.95 4.63 7.67
C LYS A 181 16.72 3.91 6.56
N GLU A 182 17.16 2.68 6.81
CA GLU A 182 17.88 1.88 5.82
C GLU A 182 16.94 1.47 4.68
N ILE A 183 15.68 1.17 5.00
CA ILE A 183 14.64 0.87 4.00
C ILE A 183 14.34 2.11 3.13
N LEU A 184 14.27 3.31 3.71
CA LEU A 184 14.19 4.54 2.92
C LEU A 184 15.41 4.70 2.00
N GLY A 185 16.62 4.51 2.53
CA GLY A 185 17.86 4.61 1.76
C GLY A 185 17.89 3.63 0.58
N PHE A 186 17.47 2.38 0.81
CA PHE A 186 17.33 1.35 -0.21
C PHE A 186 16.31 1.75 -1.30
N SER A 187 15.17 2.30 -0.91
CA SER A 187 14.13 2.79 -1.84
C SER A 187 14.62 3.92 -2.74
N ILE A 188 15.30 4.91 -2.16
CA ILE A 188 15.87 6.03 -2.92
C ILE A 188 16.94 5.55 -3.90
N GLY A 189 17.76 4.56 -3.50
CA GLY A 189 18.82 4.01 -4.34
C GLY A 189 18.33 3.26 -5.60
N LEU A 190 17.05 2.91 -5.69
CA LEU A 190 16.45 2.23 -6.83
C LEU A 190 15.82 3.17 -7.86
N ASN A 191 15.63 4.44 -7.52
CA ASN A 191 15.13 5.44 -8.45
C ASN A 191 16.29 5.93 -9.33
N ILE A 192 16.55 5.20 -10.43
CA ILE A 192 17.47 5.58 -11.51
C ILE A 192 16.78 6.52 -12.49
#